data_AF-A0A524R1T6-F1
#
_entry.id   AF-A0A524R1T6-F1
#
_cell.length_a   1.000
_cell.length_b   1.000
_cell.length_c   1.000
_cell.angle_alpha   90.00
_cell.angle_beta   90.00
_cell.angle_gamma   90.00
#
_symmetry.space_group_name_H-M   'P 1'
#
loop_
_entity.id
_entity.type
_entity.pdbx_description
1 polymer ?
#
loop_
_entity_poly.entity_id
_entity_poly.type
_entity_poly.pdbx_seq_one_letter_code
_entity_poly.pdbx_strand_id
1 'polypeptide(L)'
;MLLVETVPLLRIAFHLAVMGRIPSSQSRGPADLDLRLGAWPPWRDVSEAPLSLSCSLHQTVVEEYLLSPFAVRLQETGARRMPILFKDGVPENTHPLNVEPDASASEVASHEVERIPIFEVYMRMAEELAKRSTCYRLQVGTVITDGALEHVVSLGYNGNARGFPNRCDTDTPGACGCIHSEQNAVVKADGHLRGKVAFVTASPCVMCAKLLIQANVTHVYYREPYRKPDGLEVLEAGGVTTIHYVRWRDSWR
;
A
#
# COMPACT_ATOMS: atom_id res chain seq x y z
N MET A 1 -25.86 4.55 -52.54
CA MET A 1 -27.01 4.52 -51.61
C MET A 1 -26.53 3.82 -50.35
N LEU A 2 -25.99 4.60 -49.42
CA LEU A 2 -25.48 4.18 -48.12
C LEU A 2 -26.23 5.03 -47.10
N LEU A 3 -26.96 4.41 -46.17
CA LEU A 3 -27.55 5.10 -45.03
C LEU A 3 -26.77 4.68 -43.78
N VAL A 4 -26.11 5.67 -43.20
CA VAL A 4 -25.47 5.65 -41.88
C VAL A 4 -26.48 6.29 -40.93
N GLU A 5 -26.94 5.56 -39.93
CA GLU A 5 -27.83 6.10 -38.89
C GLU A 5 -27.01 6.76 -37.78
N THR A 6 -27.42 7.97 -37.42
CA THR A 6 -26.81 8.87 -36.44
C THR A 6 -27.62 8.90 -35.13
N VAL A 7 -26.90 9.02 -34.03
CA VAL A 7 -27.38 9.21 -32.65
C VAL A 7 -28.04 10.59 -32.47
N PRO A 8 -29.13 10.76 -31.70
CA PRO A 8 -29.57 12.07 -31.24
C PRO A 8 -29.08 12.39 -29.82
N LEU A 9 -28.35 13.50 -29.72
CA LEU A 9 -28.07 14.25 -28.49
C LEU A 9 -29.33 14.99 -28.02
N LEU A 10 -29.67 14.88 -26.73
CA LEU A 10 -30.70 15.70 -26.08
C LEU A 10 -30.03 16.75 -25.18
N ARG A 11 -30.20 18.03 -25.53
CA ARG A 11 -29.98 19.22 -24.70
C ARG A 11 -31.35 19.88 -24.45
N ILE A 12 -31.57 20.40 -23.23
CA ILE A 12 -32.35 21.61 -22.81
C ILE A 12 -32.30 21.55 -21.26
N ALA A 13 -31.49 22.31 -20.51
CA ALA A 13 -31.47 23.75 -20.23
C ALA A 13 -32.71 24.26 -19.45
N PHE A 14 -32.62 24.38 -18.11
CA PHE A 14 -33.52 25.26 -17.33
C PHE A 14 -32.82 25.85 -16.08
N HIS A 15 -32.76 27.19 -16.09
CA HIS A 15 -32.72 28.16 -14.97
C HIS A 15 -31.40 28.57 -14.29
N LEU A 16 -31.02 29.82 -14.59
CA LEU A 16 -30.04 30.68 -13.95
C LEU A 16 -30.80 31.94 -13.46
N ALA A 17 -30.79 32.20 -12.16
CA ALA A 17 -31.03 33.50 -11.51
C ALA A 17 -30.49 33.33 -10.08
N VAL A 18 -29.43 34.01 -9.63
CA VAL A 18 -29.43 35.40 -9.21
C VAL A 18 -28.00 35.96 -9.40
N MET A 19 -27.86 36.95 -10.28
CA MET A 19 -26.67 37.81 -10.36
C MET A 19 -26.94 39.11 -9.59
N GLY A 20 -26.26 39.29 -8.47
CA GLY A 20 -26.10 40.58 -7.79
C GLY A 20 -24.99 41.38 -8.47
N ARG A 21 -25.28 42.64 -8.78
CA ARG A 21 -24.45 43.60 -9.53
C ARG A 21 -23.15 43.96 -8.81
N ILE A 22 -22.04 44.02 -9.55
CA ILE A 22 -20.78 44.68 -9.13
C ILE A 22 -20.65 45.96 -9.98
N PRO A 23 -20.56 47.17 -9.39
CA PRO A 23 -20.24 48.39 -10.13
C PRO A 23 -18.72 48.53 -10.37
N SER A 24 -18.38 49.07 -11.53
CA SER A 24 -17.03 49.33 -12.01
C SER A 24 -16.43 50.66 -11.54
N SER A 25 -15.09 50.64 -11.43
CA SER A 25 -14.08 51.71 -11.56
C SER A 25 -14.05 52.88 -10.57
N GLN A 26 -12.93 52.97 -9.82
CA GLN A 26 -12.01 54.12 -9.88
C GLN A 26 -10.71 53.84 -9.09
N SER A 27 -9.60 54.27 -9.69
CA SER A 27 -8.22 54.19 -9.22
C SER A 27 -7.92 55.11 -8.03
N ARG A 28 -7.28 54.59 -6.97
CA ARG A 28 -6.42 55.37 -6.04
C ARG A 28 -5.25 54.51 -5.56
N GLY A 29 -4.09 55.15 -5.43
CA GLY A 29 -2.77 54.57 -5.16
C GLY A 29 -2.54 54.04 -3.73
N PRO A 30 -1.28 53.71 -3.37
CA PRO A 30 -0.97 52.85 -2.24
C PRO A 30 -0.99 53.64 -0.94
N ALA A 31 -1.77 53.16 0.03
CA ALA A 31 -1.68 53.62 1.41
C ALA A 31 -1.72 52.39 2.33
N ASP A 32 -0.71 52.35 3.20
CA ASP A 32 -0.45 51.44 4.31
C ASP A 32 -1.65 50.63 4.82
N LEU A 33 -1.51 49.30 4.79
CA LEU A 33 -2.33 48.40 5.59
C LEU A 33 -1.46 47.76 6.68
N ASP A 34 -1.56 48.37 7.85
CA ASP A 34 -1.07 47.94 9.16
C ASP A 34 -1.50 46.49 9.46
N LEU A 35 -0.54 45.56 9.47
CA LEU A 35 -0.74 44.15 9.84
C LEU A 35 -0.97 44.04 11.35
N ARG A 36 -2.21 44.26 11.78
CA ARG A 36 -2.65 43.86 13.13
C ARG A 36 -2.92 42.36 13.15
N LEU A 37 -1.99 41.62 13.74
CA LEU A 37 -2.11 40.22 14.12
C LEU A 37 -3.38 40.01 14.96
N GLY A 38 -4.43 39.46 14.34
CA GLY A 38 -5.62 38.98 15.05
C GLY A 38 -5.31 37.68 15.78
N ALA A 39 -5.48 37.69 17.10
CA ALA A 39 -5.30 36.55 17.98
C ALA A 39 -6.29 35.41 17.66
N TRP A 40 -5.80 34.18 17.67
CA TRP A 40 -6.60 32.96 17.60
C TRP A 40 -7.45 32.82 18.89
N PRO A 41 -8.72 32.37 18.81
CA PRO A 41 -9.51 32.11 20.02
C PRO A 41 -8.93 30.91 20.79
N PRO A 42 -8.90 30.95 22.14
CA PRO A 42 -8.37 29.85 22.95
C PRO A 42 -9.30 28.64 22.92
N TRP A 43 -8.68 27.46 22.96
CA TRP A 43 -9.31 26.15 23.08
C TRP A 43 -10.23 26.11 24.30
N ARG A 44 -11.52 25.79 24.10
CA ARG A 44 -12.46 25.59 25.21
C ARG A 44 -12.22 24.24 25.86
N ASP A 45 -12.05 24.30 27.17
CA ASP A 45 -12.01 23.20 28.10
C ASP A 45 -13.34 22.42 28.05
N VAL A 46 -13.29 21.12 27.77
CA VAL A 46 -14.43 20.19 27.85
C VAL A 46 -14.41 19.51 29.20
N SER A 47 -14.78 20.25 30.23
CA SER A 47 -15.23 19.70 31.50
C SER A 47 -16.64 20.19 31.75
N GLU A 48 -17.50 19.27 32.19
CA GLU A 48 -18.92 19.44 32.53
C GLU A 48 -19.94 19.21 31.39
N ALA A 49 -20.30 17.93 31.21
CA ALA A 49 -21.61 17.53 30.71
C ALA A 49 -22.30 16.65 31.78
N PRO A 50 -23.53 16.97 32.21
CA PRO A 50 -24.19 16.28 33.32
C PRO A 50 -24.77 14.92 32.92
N LEU A 51 -24.51 13.94 33.79
CA LEU A 51 -25.11 12.61 33.81
C LEU A 51 -26.55 12.69 34.31
N SER A 52 -27.54 12.42 33.44
CA SER A 52 -28.75 11.70 33.82
C SER A 52 -29.59 11.43 32.58
N LEU A 53 -29.86 10.15 32.31
CA LEU A 53 -31.13 9.64 31.78
C LEU A 53 -31.03 8.12 31.78
N SER A 54 -31.70 7.55 32.78
CA SER A 54 -32.00 6.13 32.92
C SER A 54 -32.86 5.65 31.75
N CYS A 55 -32.47 4.55 31.11
CA CYS A 55 -33.39 3.74 30.32
C CYS A 55 -33.12 2.26 30.61
N SER A 56 -33.77 1.77 31.66
CA SER A 56 -34.02 0.36 31.86
C SER A 56 -35.12 -0.07 30.91
N LEU A 57 -34.86 -1.03 30.01
CA LEU A 57 -35.86 -1.96 29.49
C LEU A 57 -35.16 -3.11 28.73
N HIS A 58 -35.47 -4.33 29.19
CA HIS A 58 -35.37 -5.63 28.53
C HIS A 58 -34.00 -6.29 28.35
N GLN A 59 -33.60 -6.92 29.45
CA GLN A 59 -32.77 -8.11 29.48
C GLN A 59 -33.72 -9.32 29.56
N THR A 60 -33.97 -10.01 28.44
CA THR A 60 -34.39 -11.42 28.37
C THR A 60 -34.63 -11.81 26.91
N VAL A 61 -33.64 -12.44 26.29
CA VAL A 61 -33.82 -13.66 25.48
C VAL A 61 -32.44 -14.33 25.34
N VAL A 62 -32.26 -15.39 26.16
CA VAL A 62 -31.68 -16.69 25.81
C VAL A 62 -30.71 -16.69 24.62
N GLU A 63 -29.41 -16.85 24.80
CA GLU A 63 -28.73 -18.11 25.16
C GLU A 63 -29.23 -19.31 24.33
N GLU A 64 -29.21 -19.17 23.00
CA GLU A 64 -29.42 -20.30 22.08
C GLU A 64 -28.75 -20.06 20.70
N TYR A 65 -27.41 -20.00 20.66
CA TYR A 65 -26.64 -20.14 19.41
C TYR A 65 -25.31 -20.90 19.62
N LEU A 66 -25.30 -21.82 20.60
CA LEU A 66 -24.32 -22.88 20.69
C LEU A 66 -25.07 -24.18 20.37
N LEU A 67 -24.53 -24.97 19.43
CA LEU A 67 -25.03 -26.26 18.91
C LEU A 67 -25.88 -26.18 17.62
N SER A 68 -25.23 -25.83 16.50
CA SER A 68 -25.63 -26.36 15.19
C SER A 68 -24.99 -27.74 14.99
N PRO A 69 -25.76 -28.83 14.77
CA PRO A 69 -25.22 -30.15 14.44
C PRO A 69 -25.02 -30.36 12.94
N PHE A 70 -24.62 -29.32 12.18
CA PHE A 70 -24.11 -29.50 10.82
C PHE A 70 -22.60 -29.75 10.85
N ALA A 71 -22.21 -30.83 11.52
CA ALA A 71 -20.95 -31.50 11.23
C ALA A 71 -21.13 -32.17 9.86
N VAL A 72 -20.93 -31.41 8.78
CA VAL A 72 -20.66 -31.98 7.47
C VAL A 72 -19.41 -32.83 7.65
N ARG A 73 -19.58 -34.15 7.68
CA ARG A 73 -18.48 -35.08 7.43
C ARG A 73 -17.88 -34.64 6.10
N LEU A 74 -16.73 -34.00 6.13
CA LEU A 74 -15.83 -34.00 5.00
C LEU A 74 -15.45 -35.47 4.82
N GLN A 75 -16.22 -36.17 3.99
CA GLN A 75 -15.70 -37.36 3.34
C GLN A 75 -14.41 -36.89 2.68
N GLU A 76 -13.30 -37.51 3.04
CA GLU A 76 -12.07 -37.51 2.28
C GLU A 76 -12.40 -38.10 0.91
N THR A 77 -13.03 -37.30 0.05
CA THR A 77 -12.98 -37.58 -1.38
C THR A 77 -11.49 -37.49 -1.69
N GLY A 78 -10.95 -38.57 -2.27
CA GLY A 78 -9.61 -38.60 -2.83
C GLY A 78 -9.49 -37.67 -4.05
N ALA A 79 -9.96 -36.43 -3.92
CA ALA A 79 -9.76 -35.35 -4.85
C ALA A 79 -8.26 -35.10 -4.86
N ARG A 80 -7.60 -35.70 -5.85
CA ARG A 80 -6.21 -35.45 -6.20
C ARG A 80 -6.04 -33.93 -6.22
N ARG A 81 -5.25 -33.39 -5.29
CA ARG A 81 -4.93 -31.96 -5.25
C ARG A 81 -4.33 -31.62 -6.62
N MET A 82 -4.99 -30.76 -7.39
CA MET A 82 -4.51 -30.42 -8.72
C MET A 82 -3.12 -29.76 -8.59
N PRO A 83 -2.16 -30.10 -9.48
CA PRO A 83 -0.85 -29.48 -9.45
C PRO A 83 -0.96 -27.98 -9.69
N ILE A 84 -0.28 -27.18 -8.87
CA ILE A 84 -0.18 -25.73 -9.08
C ILE A 84 1.15 -25.45 -9.77
N LEU A 85 1.10 -24.71 -10.88
CA LEU A 85 2.29 -24.20 -11.53
C LEU A 85 2.61 -22.79 -11.02
N PHE A 86 3.86 -22.59 -10.61
CA PHE A 86 4.41 -21.27 -10.25
C PHE A 86 5.28 -20.79 -11.41
N LYS A 87 4.85 -19.73 -12.09
CA LYS A 87 5.49 -19.24 -13.33
C LYS A 87 6.95 -18.85 -13.12
N ASP A 88 7.27 -18.26 -11.96
CA ASP A 88 8.63 -17.91 -11.55
C ASP A 88 9.40 -19.06 -10.87
N GLY A 89 8.78 -20.23 -10.70
CA GLY A 89 9.36 -21.36 -9.98
C GLY A 89 9.56 -21.14 -8.48
N VAL A 90 8.93 -20.13 -7.86
CA VAL A 90 8.97 -19.85 -6.42
C VAL A 90 7.62 -20.25 -5.79
N PRO A 91 7.54 -21.40 -5.10
CA PRO A 91 6.28 -21.88 -4.52
C PRO A 91 5.66 -20.95 -3.47
N GLU A 92 6.49 -20.16 -2.79
CA GLU A 92 6.05 -19.17 -1.80
C GLU A 92 5.41 -17.94 -2.44
N ASN A 93 5.65 -17.71 -3.74
CA ASN A 93 5.05 -16.60 -4.47
C ASN A 93 3.63 -16.95 -4.93
N THR A 94 2.67 -16.77 -4.03
CA THR A 94 1.24 -17.03 -4.28
C THR A 94 0.50 -15.87 -4.95
N HIS A 95 1.19 -14.90 -5.52
CA HIS A 95 0.54 -13.77 -6.20
C HIS A 95 -0.30 -14.29 -7.38
N PRO A 96 -1.53 -13.79 -7.61
CA PRO A 96 -2.42 -14.32 -8.64
C PRO A 96 -1.81 -14.38 -10.05
N LEU A 97 -0.93 -13.43 -10.39
CA LEU A 97 -0.23 -13.43 -11.67
C LEU A 97 0.84 -14.53 -11.81
N ASN A 98 1.33 -15.07 -10.69
CA ASN A 98 2.36 -16.12 -10.66
C ASN A 98 1.79 -17.54 -10.67
N VAL A 99 0.53 -17.71 -10.27
CA VAL A 99 -0.09 -19.00 -10.02
C VAL A 99 -0.96 -19.44 -11.20
N GLU A 100 -0.75 -20.66 -11.68
CA GLU A 100 -1.70 -21.36 -12.55
C GLU A 100 -2.26 -22.59 -11.82
N PRO A 101 -3.52 -22.54 -11.33
CA PRO A 101 -4.07 -23.55 -10.44
C PRO A 101 -4.47 -24.87 -11.11
N ASP A 102 -4.61 -24.87 -12.44
CA ASP A 102 -5.15 -25.99 -13.21
C ASP A 102 -4.10 -26.64 -14.14
N ALA A 103 -2.82 -26.51 -13.81
CA ALA A 103 -1.75 -27.10 -14.60
C ALA A 103 -1.71 -28.63 -14.45
N SER A 104 -1.46 -29.32 -15.56
CA SER A 104 -1.23 -30.77 -15.55
C SER A 104 0.10 -31.11 -14.88
N ALA A 105 0.22 -32.34 -14.38
CA ALA A 105 1.46 -32.82 -13.77
C ALA A 105 2.64 -32.82 -14.77
N SER A 106 2.34 -33.02 -16.06
CA SER A 106 3.34 -32.95 -17.13
C SER A 106 3.83 -31.52 -17.32
N GLU A 107 2.94 -30.53 -17.35
CA GLU A 107 3.30 -29.12 -17.50
C GLU A 107 4.16 -28.65 -16.34
N VAL A 108 3.81 -29.00 -15.10
CA VAL A 108 4.63 -28.68 -13.92
C VAL A 108 6.01 -29.34 -13.99
N ALA A 109 6.08 -30.60 -14.43
CA ALA A 109 7.35 -31.33 -14.51
C ALA A 109 8.29 -30.80 -15.60
N SER A 110 7.75 -30.24 -16.69
CA SER A 110 8.53 -29.68 -17.80
C SER A 110 8.71 -28.16 -17.74
N HIS A 111 8.18 -27.48 -16.72
CA HIS A 111 8.23 -26.02 -16.67
C HIS A 111 9.63 -25.51 -16.33
N GLU A 112 10.19 -24.73 -17.24
CA GLU A 112 11.47 -24.05 -17.07
C GLU A 112 11.28 -22.53 -17.21
N VAL A 113 11.97 -21.76 -16.37
CA VAL A 113 11.88 -20.30 -16.37
C VAL A 113 12.96 -19.72 -17.27
N GLU A 114 12.64 -19.54 -18.55
CA GLU A 114 13.59 -19.02 -19.55
C GLU A 114 13.76 -17.49 -19.49
N ARG A 115 12.65 -16.78 -19.24
CA ARG A 115 12.61 -15.32 -19.19
C ARG A 115 12.63 -14.84 -17.74
N ILE A 116 13.39 -13.76 -17.48
CA ILE A 116 13.40 -13.12 -16.16
C ILE A 116 11.97 -12.82 -15.69
N PRO A 117 11.56 -13.33 -14.51
CA PRO A 117 10.24 -13.03 -13.96
C PRO A 117 10.09 -11.55 -13.65
N ILE A 118 8.88 -11.00 -13.85
CA ILE A 118 8.62 -9.58 -13.62
C ILE A 118 8.88 -9.17 -12.15
N PHE A 119 8.60 -10.06 -11.19
CA PHE A 119 8.92 -9.86 -9.78
C PHE A 119 10.43 -9.66 -9.55
N GLU A 120 11.27 -10.38 -10.29
CA GLU A 120 12.73 -10.22 -10.21
C GLU A 120 13.18 -8.88 -10.82
N VAL A 121 12.53 -8.42 -11.89
CA VAL A 121 12.80 -7.07 -12.46
C VAL A 121 12.53 -5.98 -11.43
N TYR A 122 11.41 -6.05 -10.69
CA TYR A 122 11.11 -5.08 -9.65
C TYR A 122 12.02 -5.21 -8.43
N MET A 123 12.41 -6.42 -8.04
CA MET A 123 13.43 -6.58 -7.01
C MET A 123 14.77 -5.96 -7.41
N ARG A 124 15.22 -6.14 -8.65
CA ARG A 124 16.44 -5.49 -9.16
C ARG A 124 16.31 -3.99 -9.21
N MET A 125 15.14 -3.48 -9.60
CA MET A 125 14.88 -2.04 -9.53
C MET A 125 15.01 -1.51 -8.08
N ALA A 126 14.52 -2.26 -7.09
CA ALA A 126 14.72 -1.89 -5.68
C ALA A 126 16.20 -1.93 -5.28
N GLU A 127 16.97 -2.92 -5.74
CA GLU A 127 18.42 -3.02 -5.52
C GLU A 127 19.19 -1.85 -6.17
N GLU A 128 18.83 -1.44 -7.38
CA GLU A 128 19.40 -0.25 -8.04
C GLU A 128 19.04 1.05 -7.31
N LEU A 129 17.81 1.17 -6.80
CA LEU A 129 17.39 2.33 -6.01
C LEU A 129 18.14 2.43 -4.68
N ALA A 130 18.45 1.29 -4.04
CA ALA A 130 19.20 1.26 -2.80
C ALA A 130 20.57 1.94 -2.92
N LYS A 131 21.22 1.89 -4.10
CA LYS A 131 22.51 2.55 -4.36
C LYS A 131 22.47 4.07 -4.21
N ARG A 132 21.29 4.70 -4.27
CA ARG A 132 21.09 6.13 -4.01
C ARG A 132 20.95 6.48 -2.52
N SER A 133 20.90 5.49 -1.63
CA SER A 133 20.80 5.69 -0.19
C SER A 133 21.98 6.50 0.34
N THR A 134 21.68 7.43 1.24
CA THR A 134 22.66 8.27 1.94
C THR A 134 22.89 7.81 3.37
N CYS A 135 22.29 6.68 3.76
CA CYS A 135 22.56 6.04 5.04
C CYS A 135 23.79 5.14 4.92
N TYR A 136 24.83 5.41 5.69
CA TYR A 136 26.05 4.59 5.68
C TYR A 136 25.88 3.23 6.37
N ARG A 137 24.78 3.02 7.10
CA ARG A 137 24.59 1.80 7.92
C ARG A 137 24.01 0.63 7.12
N LEU A 138 22.98 0.91 6.33
CA LEU A 138 22.31 -0.06 5.47
C LEU A 138 21.66 0.71 4.33
N GLN A 139 21.92 0.28 3.10
CA GLN A 139 21.32 0.87 1.91
C GLN A 139 20.10 0.06 1.53
N VAL A 140 18.92 0.67 1.66
CA VAL A 140 17.63 0.00 1.41
C VAL A 140 16.89 0.71 0.29
N GLY A 141 16.31 -0.06 -0.61
CA GLY A 141 15.45 0.42 -1.69
C GLY A 141 14.08 -0.26 -1.62
N THR A 142 13.06 0.47 -2.07
CA THR A 142 11.67 0.01 -2.13
C THR A 142 11.02 0.46 -3.43
N VAL A 143 10.38 -0.48 -4.11
CA VAL A 143 9.49 -0.23 -5.26
C VAL A 143 8.08 -0.66 -4.85
N ILE A 144 7.08 0.19 -5.12
CA ILE A 144 5.68 -0.17 -4.96
C ILE A 144 5.02 -0.13 -6.33
N THR A 145 4.33 -1.20 -6.69
CA THR A 145 3.57 -1.33 -7.94
C THR A 145 2.06 -1.42 -7.66
N ASP A 146 1.27 -1.34 -8.72
CA ASP A 146 -0.11 -1.81 -8.69
C ASP A 146 -0.17 -3.34 -8.55
N GLY A 147 -1.36 -3.87 -8.28
CA GLY A 147 -1.59 -5.31 -8.15
C GLY A 147 -1.49 -6.08 -9.46
N ALA A 148 -1.60 -5.38 -10.59
CA ALA A 148 -1.42 -5.97 -11.93
C ALA A 148 0.05 -6.03 -12.36
N LEU A 149 0.98 -5.44 -11.59
CA LEU A 149 2.40 -5.37 -11.94
C LEU A 149 2.66 -4.70 -13.30
N GLU A 150 1.80 -3.76 -13.69
CA GLU A 150 1.91 -3.00 -14.94
C GLU A 150 2.55 -1.63 -14.70
N HIS A 151 2.32 -1.06 -13.51
CA HIS A 151 2.75 0.29 -13.19
C HIS A 151 3.55 0.36 -11.89
N VAL A 152 4.69 1.05 -11.94
CA VAL A 152 5.38 1.50 -10.73
C VAL A 152 4.62 2.71 -10.18
N VAL A 153 4.03 2.55 -9.00
CA VAL A 153 3.24 3.57 -8.31
C VAL A 153 4.15 4.54 -7.57
N SER A 154 5.16 4.01 -6.85
CA SER A 154 6.10 4.84 -6.11
C SER A 154 7.41 4.15 -5.82
N LEU A 155 8.42 4.96 -5.49
CA LEU A 155 9.79 4.53 -5.25
C LEU A 155 10.36 5.18 -3.99
N GLY A 156 11.16 4.43 -3.25
CA GLY A 156 11.84 4.90 -2.04
C GLY A 156 13.24 4.32 -1.89
N TYR A 157 14.13 5.10 -1.31
CA TYR A 157 15.38 4.65 -0.71
C TYR A 157 15.55 5.37 0.62
N ASN A 158 16.32 4.81 1.55
CA ASN A 158 16.47 5.44 2.86
C ASN A 158 17.44 6.63 2.81
N GLY A 159 17.09 7.69 3.54
CA GLY A 159 17.84 8.95 3.53
C GLY A 159 17.17 10.02 4.39
N ASN A 160 17.79 11.19 4.49
CA ASN A 160 17.25 12.30 5.27
C ASN A 160 16.05 12.96 4.56
N ALA A 161 15.31 13.81 5.28
CA ALA A 161 14.19 14.57 4.74
C ALA A 161 14.61 15.49 3.58
N ARG A 162 13.65 15.82 2.72
CA ARG A 162 13.91 16.70 1.57
C ARG A 162 14.37 18.08 2.05
N GLY A 163 15.51 18.55 1.52
CA GLY A 163 16.12 19.83 1.92
C GLY A 163 17.11 19.73 3.08
N PHE A 164 17.21 18.57 3.75
CA PHE A 164 18.22 18.31 4.76
C PHE A 164 19.50 17.75 4.12
N PRO A 165 20.64 17.77 4.84
CA PRO A 165 21.86 17.17 4.33
C PRO A 165 21.73 15.67 4.03
N ASN A 166 22.38 15.22 2.96
CA ASN A 166 22.43 13.83 2.53
C ASN A 166 23.35 12.97 3.42
N ARG A 167 23.03 12.87 4.71
CA ARG A 167 23.71 12.04 5.71
C ARG A 167 22.75 11.70 6.85
N CYS A 168 23.15 10.73 7.66
CA CYS A 168 22.51 10.44 8.94
C CYS A 168 22.54 11.66 9.88
N ASP A 169 21.53 11.80 10.73
CA ASP A 169 21.48 12.86 11.75
C ASP A 169 22.46 12.58 12.89
N THR A 170 22.65 11.30 13.23
CA THR A 170 23.54 10.86 14.31
C THR A 170 24.25 9.56 13.94
N ASP A 171 25.38 9.30 14.62
CA ASP A 171 26.11 8.04 14.52
C ASP A 171 25.68 6.99 15.55
N THR A 172 24.65 7.29 16.33
CA THR A 172 24.16 6.40 17.37
C THR A 172 23.58 5.11 16.75
N PRO A 173 24.07 3.92 17.16
CA PRO A 173 23.52 2.67 16.68
C PRO A 173 22.01 2.56 16.98
N GLY A 174 21.22 2.37 15.94
CA GLY A 174 19.76 2.28 16.02
C GLY A 174 19.02 3.60 15.83
N ALA A 175 19.71 4.74 15.82
CA ALA A 175 19.09 6.07 15.79
C ALA A 175 19.74 7.00 14.74
N CYS A 176 19.94 6.50 13.51
CA CYS A 176 20.58 7.29 12.45
C CYS A 176 19.72 8.46 11.92
N GLY A 177 18.44 8.53 12.28
CA GLY A 177 17.53 9.63 11.87
C GLY A 177 17.02 9.56 10.43
N CYS A 178 17.63 8.74 9.56
CA CYS A 178 17.14 8.56 8.19
C CYS A 178 15.70 8.00 8.14
N ILE A 179 14.90 8.57 7.24
CA ILE A 179 13.61 8.02 6.85
C ILE A 179 13.85 6.71 6.09
N HIS A 180 13.10 5.69 6.43
CA HIS A 180 13.21 4.36 5.82
C HIS A 180 12.78 4.37 4.35
N SER A 181 13.26 3.41 3.55
CA SER A 181 12.92 3.37 2.12
C SER A 181 11.43 3.10 1.91
N GLU A 182 10.83 2.26 2.75
CA GLU A 182 9.41 1.91 2.74
C GLU A 182 8.55 3.13 3.08
N GLN A 183 8.95 3.91 4.09
CA GLN A 183 8.29 5.17 4.44
C GLN A 183 8.33 6.15 3.28
N ASN A 184 9.51 6.32 2.66
CA ASN A 184 9.69 7.19 1.50
C ASN A 184 8.87 6.75 0.28
N ALA A 185 8.68 5.43 0.10
CA ALA A 185 7.82 4.90 -0.96
C ALA A 185 6.34 5.11 -0.66
N VAL A 186 5.90 4.81 0.57
CA VAL A 186 4.49 4.92 1.00
C VAL A 186 4.02 6.37 0.96
N VAL A 187 4.83 7.34 1.42
CA VAL A 187 4.47 8.77 1.39
C VAL A 187 4.22 9.30 -0.03
N LYS A 188 4.82 8.67 -1.04
CA LYS A 188 4.65 9.03 -2.46
C LYS A 188 3.60 8.19 -3.19
N ALA A 189 3.10 7.13 -2.56
CA ALA A 189 2.11 6.26 -3.18
C ALA A 189 0.71 6.88 -3.12
N ASP A 190 -0.13 6.56 -4.10
CA ASP A 190 -1.55 6.86 -4.00
C ASP A 190 -2.19 6.06 -2.83
N GLY A 191 -2.74 6.79 -1.86
CA GLY A 191 -3.42 6.23 -0.69
C GLY A 191 -4.77 5.58 -1.01
N HIS A 192 -5.38 5.90 -2.15
CA HIS A 192 -6.65 5.31 -2.59
C HIS A 192 -6.45 4.00 -3.34
N LEU A 193 -5.33 3.84 -4.05
CA LEU A 193 -5.00 2.60 -4.74
C LEU A 193 -4.95 1.40 -3.77
N ARG A 194 -5.70 0.34 -4.07
CA ARG A 194 -5.74 -0.90 -3.29
C ARG A 194 -4.95 -1.99 -4.02
N GLY A 195 -4.62 -3.07 -3.30
CA GLY A 195 -3.98 -4.24 -3.93
C GLY A 195 -2.53 -4.02 -4.32
N LYS A 196 -1.82 -3.06 -3.70
CA LYS A 196 -0.44 -2.74 -4.07
C LYS A 196 0.51 -3.89 -3.74
N VAL A 197 1.64 -3.93 -4.44
CA VAL A 197 2.72 -4.90 -4.19
C VAL A 197 3.99 -4.13 -3.90
N ALA A 198 4.73 -4.52 -2.86
CA ALA A 198 5.97 -3.88 -2.46
C ALA A 198 7.16 -4.83 -2.63
N PHE A 199 8.25 -4.30 -3.16
CA PHE A 199 9.53 -4.98 -3.35
C PHE A 199 10.59 -4.22 -2.54
N VAL A 200 11.20 -4.85 -1.55
CA VAL A 200 12.09 -4.21 -0.57
C VAL A 200 13.42 -4.94 -0.48
N THR A 201 14.55 -4.25 -0.52
CA THR A 201 15.86 -4.94 -0.46
C THR A 201 16.15 -5.59 0.90
N ALA A 202 15.54 -5.11 1.99
CA ALA A 202 15.63 -5.70 3.31
C ALA A 202 14.24 -5.84 3.95
N SER A 203 14.02 -6.84 4.81
CA SER A 203 12.71 -7.03 5.43
C SER A 203 12.32 -5.80 6.28
N PRO A 204 11.05 -5.39 6.25
CA PRO A 204 10.63 -4.14 6.86
C PRO A 204 10.66 -4.21 8.39
N CYS A 205 10.87 -3.06 9.04
CA CYS A 205 10.69 -2.95 10.49
C CYS A 205 9.20 -2.88 10.86
N VAL A 206 8.87 -3.04 12.15
CA VAL A 206 7.48 -2.99 12.67
C VAL A 206 6.72 -1.73 12.24
N MET A 207 7.36 -0.57 12.24
CA MET A 207 6.72 0.68 11.84
C MET A 207 6.45 0.73 10.33
N CYS A 208 7.39 0.26 9.51
CA CYS A 208 7.20 0.18 8.06
C CYS A 208 6.14 -0.86 7.68
N ALA A 209 6.11 -2.00 8.38
CA ALA A 209 5.07 -3.02 8.22
C ALA A 209 3.66 -2.45 8.43
N LYS A 210 3.43 -1.74 9.54
CA LYS A 210 2.16 -1.06 9.81
C LYS A 210 1.76 -0.07 8.71
N LEU A 211 2.73 0.69 8.19
CA LEU A 211 2.48 1.65 7.11
C LEU A 211 2.15 0.95 5.78
N LEU A 212 2.80 -0.17 5.46
CA LEU A 212 2.48 -0.96 4.26
C LEU A 212 1.07 -1.55 4.32
N ILE A 213 0.65 -2.07 5.49
CA ILE A 213 -0.72 -2.54 5.73
C ILE A 213 -1.71 -1.38 5.51
N GLN A 214 -1.49 -0.24 6.16
CA GLN A 214 -2.35 0.93 6.02
C GLN A 214 -2.39 1.47 4.59
N ALA A 215 -1.29 1.29 3.85
CA ALA A 215 -1.19 1.64 2.43
C ALA A 215 -1.91 0.63 1.52
N ASN A 216 -2.57 -0.41 2.02
CA ASN A 216 -3.27 -1.43 1.23
C ASN A 216 -2.33 -2.23 0.32
N VAL A 217 -1.12 -2.51 0.82
CA VAL A 217 -0.22 -3.50 0.22
C VAL A 217 -0.71 -4.89 0.56
N THR A 218 -0.72 -5.79 -0.42
CA THR A 218 -1.17 -7.18 -0.28
C THR A 218 -0.01 -8.17 -0.27
N HIS A 219 1.09 -7.83 -0.93
CA HIS A 219 2.27 -8.68 -1.04
C HIS A 219 3.54 -7.86 -0.79
N VAL A 220 4.46 -8.40 0.00
CA VAL A 220 5.78 -7.82 0.26
C VAL A 220 6.85 -8.84 -0.12
N TYR A 221 7.59 -8.54 -1.17
CA TYR A 221 8.78 -9.27 -1.58
C TYR A 221 10.00 -8.63 -0.92
N TYR A 222 10.86 -9.43 -0.32
CA TYR A 222 12.11 -8.92 0.25
C TYR A 222 13.31 -9.79 -0.08
N ARG A 223 14.50 -9.18 -0.14
CA ARG A 223 15.76 -9.88 -0.46
C ARG A 223 16.52 -10.33 0.77
N GLU A 224 16.78 -9.42 1.71
CA GLU A 224 17.58 -9.70 2.90
C GLU A 224 16.71 -9.70 4.16
N PRO A 225 16.79 -10.73 5.03
CA PRO A 225 16.17 -10.65 6.34
C PRO A 225 16.86 -9.57 7.19
N TYR A 226 16.08 -8.64 7.72
CA TYR A 226 16.55 -7.67 8.70
C TYR A 226 16.66 -8.32 10.09
N ARG A 227 17.47 -7.72 10.96
CA ARG A 227 17.92 -8.30 12.25
C ARG A 227 16.82 -8.93 13.11
N LYS A 228 15.61 -8.39 13.06
CA LYS A 228 14.45 -8.88 13.80
C LYS A 228 13.30 -9.18 12.84
N PRO A 229 12.69 -10.38 12.91
CA PRO A 229 11.57 -10.75 12.05
C PRO A 229 10.25 -10.09 12.45
N ASP A 230 10.18 -9.35 13.56
CA ASP A 230 8.96 -8.74 14.12
C ASP A 230 8.12 -7.97 13.08
N GLY A 231 8.75 -7.34 12.08
CA GLY A 231 8.03 -6.64 11.02
C GLY A 231 7.30 -7.58 10.05
N LEU A 232 7.86 -8.75 9.78
CA LEU A 232 7.22 -9.80 8.97
C LEU A 232 5.99 -10.36 9.69
N GLU A 233 6.11 -10.65 10.98
CA GLU A 233 4.99 -11.12 11.81
C GLU A 233 3.83 -10.11 11.82
N VAL A 234 4.14 -8.81 11.87
CA VAL A 234 3.12 -7.75 11.79
C VAL A 234 2.44 -7.71 10.42
N LEU A 235 3.18 -7.91 9.33
CA LEU A 235 2.63 -7.99 7.97
C LEU A 235 1.67 -9.17 7.85
N GLU A 236 2.09 -10.36 8.30
CA GLU A 236 1.28 -11.57 8.27
C GLU A 236 0.00 -11.42 9.10
N ALA A 237 0.10 -10.87 10.32
CA ALA A 237 -1.06 -10.56 11.15
C ALA A 237 -2.01 -9.54 10.51
N GLY A 238 -1.50 -8.66 9.64
CA GLY A 238 -2.26 -7.71 8.84
C GLY A 238 -2.84 -8.28 7.55
N GLY A 239 -2.67 -9.58 7.28
CA GLY A 239 -3.15 -10.25 6.06
C GLY A 239 -2.30 -9.95 4.82
N VAL A 240 -1.04 -9.52 5.00
CA VAL A 240 -0.10 -9.25 3.91
C VAL A 240 0.80 -10.46 3.72
N THR A 241 0.84 -11.00 2.51
CA THR A 241 1.72 -12.13 2.17
C THR A 241 3.16 -11.64 2.04
N THR A 242 4.09 -12.26 2.78
CA THR A 242 5.52 -11.95 2.67
C THR A 242 6.28 -13.05 1.95
N ILE A 243 7.14 -12.67 1.00
CA ILE A 243 7.91 -13.60 0.18
C ILE A 243 9.39 -13.26 0.29
N HIS A 244 10.20 -14.20 0.80
CA HIS A 244 11.66 -14.10 0.75
C HIS A 244 12.15 -14.43 -0.66
N TYR A 245 12.30 -13.40 -1.48
CA TYR A 245 12.46 -13.56 -2.92
C TYR A 245 13.94 -13.59 -3.32
N VAL A 246 14.57 -14.76 -3.26
CA VAL A 246 16.03 -14.92 -3.49
C VAL A 246 16.43 -15.82 -4.65
N ARG A 247 15.50 -16.65 -5.17
CA ARG A 247 15.78 -17.68 -6.18
C ARG A 247 16.59 -17.16 -7.38
N TRP A 248 16.26 -15.95 -7.85
CA TRP A 248 16.78 -15.39 -9.10
C TRP A 248 17.86 -14.32 -8.93
N ARG A 249 18.38 -14.17 -7.71
CA ARG A 249 19.30 -13.10 -7.33
C ARG A 249 20.56 -13.02 -8.20
N ASP A 250 21.13 -14.17 -8.55
CA ASP A 250 22.42 -14.27 -9.24
C ASP A 250 22.30 -14.62 -10.73
N SER A 251 21.07 -14.73 -11.25
CA SER A 251 20.79 -15.04 -12.65
C SER A 251 20.83 -13.77 -13.53
N TRP A 252 20.99 -13.89 -14.85
CA TRP A 252 20.95 -12.76 -15.83
C TRP A 252 21.81 -11.53 -15.44
N ARG A 253 23.01 -11.75 -14.91
CA ARG A 253 23.98 -10.70 -14.58
C ARG A 253 25.01 -10.51 -15.70
#